data_AF-A0A961JR15-F1
#
_entry.id   AF-A0A961JR15-F1
#
_cell.length_a   1.000
_cell.length_b   1.000
_cell.length_c   1.000
_cell.angle_alpha   90.00
_cell.angle_beta   90.00
_cell.angle_gamma   90.00
#
_symmetry.space_group_name_H-M   'P 1'
#
loop_
_entity.id
_entity.type
_entity.pdbx_description
1 polymer ?
#
loop_
_entity_poly.entity_id
_entity_poly.type
_entity_poly.pdbx_seq_one_letter_code
_entity_poly.pdbx_strand_id
1 'polypeptide(L)'
;GLAGDDDFSIKLSADGSTWVEAAKLSPGDALLTTGNVTGTVSATPSATSALFETATNANGSYTRFADGTQMCWKNDFVAAGSSAGVWTFPAPFVDAGAAVTATARGAFARFITVTGVTASAAVLNTYTQDGGTELPDTHIVAIGRWF
;
A
#
# COMPACT_ATOMS: atom_id res chain seq x y z
N GLY A 1 -9.53 33.62 12.68
CA GLY A 1 -9.44 34.45 11.45
C GLY A 1 -9.86 35.90 11.66
N LEU A 2 -10.78 36.16 12.60
CA LEU A 2 -11.06 37.48 13.16
C LEU A 2 -11.00 37.38 14.69
N ALA A 3 -10.80 38.50 15.37
CA ALA A 3 -10.58 38.58 16.82
C ALA A 3 -11.59 37.73 17.62
N GLY A 4 -11.06 36.75 18.37
CA GLY A 4 -11.84 35.84 19.21
C GLY A 4 -11.84 34.37 18.76
N ASP A 5 -11.34 34.07 17.57
CA ASP A 5 -11.22 32.70 17.05
C ASP A 5 -9.89 32.52 16.27
N ASP A 6 -9.18 31.42 16.54
CA ASP A 6 -7.93 31.05 15.87
C ASP A 6 -8.17 30.43 14.49
N ASP A 7 -9.41 30.05 14.19
CA ASP A 7 -9.76 29.30 12.98
C ASP A 7 -9.72 30.15 11.71
N PHE A 8 -9.22 29.60 10.60
CA PHE A 8 -9.39 30.18 9.27
C PHE A 8 -10.72 29.73 8.68
N SER A 9 -11.57 30.65 8.22
CA SER A 9 -12.84 30.28 7.58
C SER A 9 -13.12 31.09 6.32
N ILE A 10 -13.77 30.45 5.35
CA ILE A 10 -14.32 31.06 4.15
C ILE A 10 -15.84 31.10 4.33
N LYS A 11 -16.42 32.29 4.24
CA LYS A 11 -17.85 32.50 4.37
C LYS A 11 -18.42 33.06 3.07
N LEU A 12 -19.61 32.61 2.72
CA LEU A 12 -20.33 33.03 1.52
C LEU A 12 -21.64 33.69 1.93
N SER A 13 -22.05 34.72 1.19
CA SER A 13 -23.34 35.38 1.37
C SER A 13 -23.89 35.80 0.02
N ALA A 14 -25.15 35.49 -0.23
CA ALA A 14 -25.85 35.91 -1.44
C ALA A 14 -26.46 37.32 -1.31
N ASP A 15 -26.80 37.72 -0.08
CA ASP A 15 -27.57 38.93 0.24
C ASP A 15 -26.77 39.95 1.08
N GLY A 16 -25.50 39.67 1.38
CA GLY A 16 -24.63 40.48 2.24
C GLY A 16 -25.03 40.50 3.73
N SER A 17 -26.07 39.76 4.12
CA SER A 17 -26.68 39.81 5.45
C SER A 17 -26.72 38.43 6.13
N THR A 18 -27.02 37.38 5.38
CA THR A 18 -26.95 35.97 5.81
C THR A 18 -25.67 35.34 5.31
N TRP A 19 -24.91 34.71 6.22
CA TRP A 19 -23.60 34.15 5.93
C TRP A 19 -23.60 32.64 6.21
N VAL A 20 -23.09 31.86 5.27
CA VAL A 20 -22.86 30.41 5.39
C VAL A 20 -21.35 30.17 5.46
N GLU A 21 -20.91 29.36 6.42
CA GLU A 21 -19.52 28.90 6.49
C GLU A 21 -19.30 27.81 5.44
N ALA A 22 -18.56 28.15 4.38
CA ALA A 22 -18.29 27.25 3.26
C ALA A 22 -17.05 26.38 3.51
N ALA A 23 -16.09 26.87 4.30
CA ALA A 23 -14.95 26.12 4.77
C ALA A 23 -14.47 26.67 6.11
N LYS A 24 -13.95 25.80 6.96
CA LYS A 24 -13.33 26.13 8.24
C LYS A 24 -12.13 25.21 8.46
N LEU A 25 -11.04 25.80 8.94
CA LEU A 25 -9.80 25.12 9.28
C LEU A 25 -9.39 25.58 10.67
N SER A 26 -9.39 24.66 11.62
CA SER A 26 -9.00 24.90 13.00
C SER A 26 -7.54 24.51 13.27
N PRO A 27 -6.88 25.10 14.28
CA PRO A 27 -5.57 24.64 14.72
C PRO A 27 -5.60 23.13 15.05
N GLY A 28 -4.74 22.37 14.38
CA GLY A 28 -4.64 20.92 14.55
C GLY A 28 -5.40 20.09 13.52
N ASP A 29 -6.25 20.71 12.70
CA ASP A 29 -6.89 20.02 11.58
C ASP A 29 -5.86 19.56 10.56
N ALA A 30 -6.06 18.36 10.01
CA ALA A 30 -5.26 17.85 8.91
C ALA A 30 -5.74 18.46 7.60
N LEU A 31 -4.91 19.28 6.96
CA LEU A 31 -5.18 19.81 5.63
C LEU A 31 -4.48 18.96 4.57
N LEU A 32 -5.23 18.51 3.57
CA LEU A 32 -4.62 17.89 2.39
C LEU A 32 -4.00 18.99 1.51
N THR A 33 -2.69 18.88 1.30
CA THR A 33 -1.89 19.77 0.45
C THR A 33 -1.01 18.93 -0.45
N THR A 34 -0.40 19.52 -1.48
CA THR A 34 0.59 18.80 -2.30
C THR A 34 1.79 18.27 -1.49
N GLY A 35 2.07 18.85 -0.33
CA GLY A 35 3.15 18.42 0.56
C GLY A 35 2.87 17.14 1.35
N ASN A 36 1.62 16.69 1.43
CA ASN A 36 1.24 15.45 2.12
C ASN A 36 0.36 14.51 1.27
N VAL A 37 0.34 14.69 -0.05
CA VAL A 37 -0.21 13.64 -0.93
C VAL A 37 0.68 12.40 -0.86
N THR A 38 2.00 12.58 -0.98
CA THR A 38 2.99 11.48 -0.95
C THR A 38 4.05 11.74 0.11
N GLY A 39 4.39 10.74 0.92
CA GLY A 39 5.35 10.85 2.01
C GLY A 39 5.19 9.71 2.99
N THR A 40 5.65 9.88 4.24
CA THR A 40 5.45 8.87 5.29
C THR A 40 3.98 8.82 5.71
N VAL A 41 3.38 7.64 5.67
CA VAL A 41 2.01 7.40 6.14
C VAL A 41 2.06 6.95 7.61
N SER A 42 1.11 7.42 8.43
CA SER A 42 1.00 7.10 9.86
C SER A 42 -0.33 6.42 10.18
N ALA A 43 -0.32 5.43 11.06
CA ALA A 43 -1.51 4.74 11.57
C ALA A 43 -2.34 5.64 12.51
N THR A 44 -1.68 6.66 13.06
CA THR A 44 -2.28 7.75 13.81
C THR A 44 -1.92 9.06 13.10
N PRO A 45 -2.69 9.45 12.06
CA PRO A 45 -2.35 10.59 11.23
C PRO A 45 -2.28 11.90 12.03
N SER A 46 -1.36 12.77 11.61
CA SER A 46 -1.22 14.15 12.07
C SER A 46 -1.22 15.07 10.85
N ALA A 47 -1.13 16.40 11.07
CA ALA A 47 -1.07 17.39 9.98
C ALA A 47 0.07 17.15 8.97
N THR A 48 1.12 16.38 9.34
CA THR A 48 2.26 16.07 8.46
C THR A 48 2.19 14.68 7.82
N SER A 49 1.17 13.89 8.12
CA SER A 49 1.03 12.53 7.60
C SER A 49 0.59 12.54 6.13
N ALA A 50 1.20 11.67 5.33
CA ALA A 50 0.85 11.55 3.93
C ALA A 50 -0.34 10.60 3.68
N LEU A 51 -0.97 10.73 2.51
CA LEU A 51 -1.99 9.78 2.04
C LEU A 51 -1.38 8.50 1.47
N PHE A 52 -0.25 8.62 0.77
CA PHE A 52 0.44 7.51 0.12
C PHE A 52 1.92 7.49 0.48
N GLU A 53 2.45 6.32 0.82
CA GLU A 53 3.87 6.06 0.98
C GLU A 53 4.26 4.98 -0.02
N THR A 54 5.33 5.18 -0.79
CA THR A 54 5.84 4.15 -1.71
C THR A 54 7.33 4.01 -1.55
N ALA A 55 7.81 2.78 -1.42
CA ALA A 55 9.24 2.47 -1.37
C ALA A 55 9.54 1.11 -2.00
N THR A 56 10.82 0.90 -2.29
CA THR A 56 11.35 -0.31 -2.92
C THR A 56 12.59 -0.77 -2.16
N ASN A 57 12.73 -2.07 -1.96
CA ASN A 57 13.93 -2.72 -1.45
C ASN A 57 14.20 -4.03 -2.22
N ALA A 58 15.18 -4.82 -1.77
CA ALA A 58 15.54 -6.09 -2.43
C ALA A 58 14.37 -7.08 -2.53
N ASN A 59 13.41 -6.99 -1.60
CA ASN A 59 12.25 -7.87 -1.53
C ASN A 59 11.09 -7.43 -2.44
N GLY A 60 11.19 -6.29 -3.10
CA GLY A 60 10.15 -5.75 -4.00
C GLY A 60 9.77 -4.32 -3.65
N SER A 61 8.58 -3.92 -4.07
CA SER A 61 8.03 -2.58 -3.86
C SER A 61 6.74 -2.65 -3.05
N TYR A 62 6.42 -1.56 -2.35
CA TYR A 62 5.11 -1.43 -1.70
C TYR A 62 4.55 -0.02 -1.83
N THR A 63 3.22 0.07 -1.70
CA THR A 63 2.50 1.31 -1.42
C THR A 63 1.64 1.11 -0.18
N ARG A 64 1.79 2.00 0.80
CA ARG A 64 0.85 2.15 1.93
C ARG A 64 -0.11 3.29 1.66
N PHE A 65 -1.32 3.08 2.11
CA PHE A 65 -2.42 4.02 2.04
C PHE A 65 -2.78 4.44 3.47
N ALA A 66 -3.17 5.71 3.65
CA ALA A 66 -3.57 6.26 4.95
C ALA A 66 -4.81 5.59 5.54
N ASP A 67 -5.64 4.94 4.71
CA ASP A 67 -6.75 4.13 5.18
C ASP A 67 -6.30 2.84 5.88
N GLY A 68 -5.00 2.48 5.79
CA GLY A 68 -4.39 1.27 6.32
C GLY A 68 -4.24 0.12 5.32
N THR A 69 -4.65 0.31 4.07
CA THR A 69 -4.36 -0.62 2.98
C THR A 69 -2.87 -0.60 2.66
N GLN A 70 -2.29 -1.76 2.38
CA GLN A 70 -0.95 -1.90 1.85
C GLN A 70 -0.98 -2.85 0.66
N MET A 71 -0.25 -2.47 -0.39
CA MET A 71 0.00 -3.30 -1.56
C MET A 71 1.50 -3.55 -1.64
N CYS A 72 1.92 -4.81 -1.68
CA CYS A 72 3.29 -5.21 -1.94
C CYS A 72 3.34 -5.95 -3.28
N TRP A 73 4.41 -5.79 -4.06
CA TRP A 73 4.60 -6.54 -5.30
C TRP A 73 6.08 -6.79 -5.63
N LYS A 74 6.33 -7.85 -6.39
CA LYS A 74 7.62 -8.18 -6.98
C LYS A 74 7.39 -8.81 -8.35
N ASN A 75 8.12 -8.36 -9.38
CA ASN A 75 7.92 -8.80 -10.77
C ASN A 75 8.94 -9.88 -11.21
N ASP A 76 9.97 -10.10 -10.41
CA ASP A 76 11.14 -10.92 -10.72
C ASP A 76 11.35 -11.96 -9.61
N PHE A 77 10.27 -12.44 -8.98
CA PHE A 77 10.40 -13.48 -7.96
C PHE A 77 10.86 -14.78 -8.61
N VAL A 78 11.98 -15.31 -8.13
CA VAL A 78 12.46 -16.65 -8.49
C VAL A 78 11.71 -17.63 -7.60
N ALA A 79 10.67 -18.22 -8.14
CA ALA A 79 9.99 -19.27 -7.43
C ALA A 79 10.78 -20.57 -7.57
N ALA A 80 11.13 -21.18 -6.44
CA ALA A 80 11.84 -22.45 -6.45
C ALA A 80 10.91 -23.53 -7.04
N GLY A 81 11.38 -24.27 -8.05
CA GLY A 81 10.59 -25.37 -8.59
C GLY A 81 10.64 -26.55 -7.65
N SER A 82 9.47 -27.18 -7.48
CA SER A 82 9.24 -28.34 -6.60
C SER A 82 9.62 -28.19 -5.12
N SER A 83 10.04 -27.00 -4.70
CA SER A 83 10.36 -26.66 -3.30
C SER A 83 9.71 -25.33 -2.90
N ALA A 84 9.48 -25.14 -1.61
CA ALA A 84 8.80 -23.97 -1.08
C ALA A 84 9.69 -22.72 -1.20
N GLY A 85 9.41 -21.87 -2.19
CA GLY A 85 10.00 -20.55 -2.32
C GLY A 85 9.35 -19.57 -1.34
N VAL A 86 10.15 -18.76 -0.64
CA VAL A 86 9.66 -17.76 0.31
C VAL A 86 9.85 -16.36 -0.27
N TRP A 87 8.74 -15.66 -0.49
CA TRP A 87 8.77 -14.22 -0.77
C TRP A 87 8.58 -13.44 0.54
N THR A 88 9.66 -12.87 1.06
CA THR A 88 9.58 -11.87 2.12
C THR A 88 8.91 -10.61 1.57
N PHE A 89 7.94 -10.04 2.27
CA PHE A 89 7.32 -8.80 1.82
C PHE A 89 8.27 -7.60 1.99
N PRO A 90 8.26 -6.62 1.07
CA PRO A 90 9.04 -5.40 1.20
C PRO A 90 8.62 -4.52 2.38
N ALA A 91 7.38 -4.67 2.85
CA ALA A 91 6.89 -4.14 4.13
C ALA A 91 5.93 -5.16 4.78
N PRO A 92 5.93 -5.30 6.11
CA PRO A 92 5.04 -6.26 6.78
C PRO A 92 3.58 -5.77 6.78
N PHE A 93 2.65 -6.72 6.81
CA PHE A 93 1.23 -6.53 7.13
C PHE A 93 1.02 -6.69 8.65
N VAL A 94 -0.17 -6.32 9.14
CA VAL A 94 -0.52 -6.44 10.56
C VAL A 94 -0.68 -7.91 10.99
N ASP A 95 -1.13 -8.76 10.07
CA ASP A 95 -1.38 -10.18 10.31
C ASP A 95 -1.21 -11.01 9.02
N ALA A 96 -1.53 -12.30 9.11
CA ALA A 96 -1.48 -13.25 8.00
C ALA A 96 -2.67 -13.12 7.01
N GLY A 97 -3.53 -12.12 7.16
CA GLY A 97 -4.74 -11.91 6.36
C GLY A 97 -4.51 -11.24 5.00
N ALA A 98 -3.26 -11.03 4.58
CA ALA A 98 -2.96 -10.48 3.27
C ALA A 98 -3.39 -11.44 2.14
N ALA A 99 -4.14 -10.91 1.18
CA ALA A 99 -4.51 -11.62 -0.03
C ALA A 99 -3.32 -11.64 -1.00
N VAL A 100 -2.81 -12.83 -1.31
CA VAL A 100 -1.63 -13.02 -2.18
C VAL A 100 -2.06 -13.69 -3.48
N THR A 101 -1.64 -13.13 -4.61
CA THR A 101 -1.75 -13.78 -5.92
C THR A 101 -0.42 -13.73 -6.67
N ALA A 102 -0.15 -14.78 -7.43
CA ALA A 102 1.08 -14.95 -8.18
C ALA A 102 0.77 -15.45 -9.58
N THR A 103 1.48 -14.91 -10.56
CA THR A 103 1.34 -15.23 -11.97
C THR A 103 2.72 -15.55 -12.54
N ALA A 104 2.89 -16.76 -13.06
CA ALA A 104 4.11 -17.15 -13.78
C ALA A 104 4.14 -16.43 -15.13
N ARG A 105 5.33 -16.02 -15.58
CA ARG A 105 5.55 -15.41 -16.90
C ARG A 105 6.73 -16.07 -17.60
N GLY A 106 6.48 -17.09 -18.40
CA GLY A 106 7.52 -17.74 -19.18
C GLY A 106 6.97 -18.37 -20.45
N ALA A 107 7.86 -19.02 -21.20
CA ALA A 107 7.48 -19.76 -22.40
C ALA A 107 6.84 -21.12 -22.10
N PHE A 108 7.03 -21.65 -20.89
CA PHE A 108 6.56 -22.97 -20.47
C PHE A 108 5.31 -22.87 -19.58
N ALA A 109 4.44 -23.88 -19.67
CA ALA A 109 3.30 -23.98 -18.77
C ALA A 109 3.77 -24.17 -17.32
N ARG A 110 3.20 -23.39 -16.40
CA ARG A 110 3.52 -23.42 -14.98
C ARG A 110 2.27 -23.31 -14.14
N PHE A 111 2.29 -23.96 -12.98
CA PHE A 111 1.30 -23.77 -11.93
C PHE A 111 1.97 -23.28 -10.65
N ILE A 112 1.33 -22.32 -10.00
CA ILE A 112 1.79 -21.70 -8.77
C ILE A 112 0.73 -21.95 -7.71
N THR A 113 1.15 -22.31 -6.50
CA THR A 113 0.28 -22.41 -5.33
C THR A 113 0.87 -21.58 -4.20
N VAL A 114 0.10 -20.63 -3.68
CA VAL A 114 0.42 -19.99 -2.40
C VAL A 114 0.02 -20.96 -1.29
N THR A 115 1.01 -21.42 -0.53
CA THR A 115 0.82 -22.48 0.49
C THR A 115 0.74 -21.93 1.90
N GLY A 116 1.22 -20.71 2.13
CA GLY A 116 1.15 -20.04 3.42
C GLY A 116 1.37 -18.55 3.29
N VAL A 117 0.74 -17.79 4.18
CA VAL A 117 0.91 -16.35 4.33
C VAL A 117 1.14 -16.06 5.81
N THR A 118 2.10 -15.19 6.10
CA THR A 118 2.35 -14.63 7.42
C THR A 118 2.27 -13.10 7.34
N ALA A 119 2.44 -12.43 8.46
CA ALA A 119 2.54 -10.96 8.48
C ALA A 119 3.73 -10.42 7.64
N SER A 120 4.76 -11.23 7.38
CA SER A 120 6.01 -10.76 6.75
C SER A 120 6.41 -11.51 5.48
N ALA A 121 5.72 -12.59 5.11
CA ALA A 121 6.07 -13.37 3.94
C ALA A 121 4.91 -14.17 3.35
N ALA A 122 5.06 -14.57 2.09
CA ALA A 122 4.26 -15.60 1.43
C ALA A 122 5.16 -16.78 1.03
N VAL A 123 4.63 -18.00 1.18
CA VAL A 123 5.30 -19.24 0.77
C VAL A 123 4.60 -19.77 -0.48
N LEU A 124 5.37 -20.10 -1.50
CA LEU A 124 4.89 -20.53 -2.80
C LEU A 124 5.53 -21.84 -3.23
N ASN A 125 4.73 -22.74 -3.76
CA ASN A 125 5.22 -23.88 -4.54
C ASN A 125 4.99 -23.58 -6.01
N THR A 126 6.00 -23.86 -6.83
CA THR A 126 5.85 -23.79 -8.28
C THR A 126 6.27 -25.06 -8.94
N TYR A 127 5.59 -25.34 -10.03
CA TYR A 127 5.80 -26.54 -10.79
C TYR A 127 5.77 -26.15 -12.26
N THR A 128 6.72 -26.68 -13.02
CA THR A 128 6.90 -26.39 -14.43
C THR A 128 6.66 -27.64 -15.25
N GLN A 129 6.28 -27.45 -16.51
CA GLN A 129 6.41 -28.49 -17.52
C GLN A 129 7.84 -29.04 -17.54
N ASP A 130 7.96 -30.34 -17.79
CA ASP A 130 9.24 -31.02 -17.93
C ASP A 130 10.13 -30.34 -18.99
N GLY A 131 11.43 -30.18 -18.69
CA GLY A 131 12.37 -29.42 -19.50
C GLY A 131 12.23 -27.89 -19.46
N GLY A 132 11.30 -27.34 -18.65
CA GLY A 132 11.16 -25.90 -18.46
C GLY A 132 12.27 -25.28 -17.58
N THR A 133 12.54 -23.99 -17.77
CA THR A 133 13.53 -23.24 -16.97
C THR A 133 12.89 -22.43 -15.85
N GLU A 134 13.46 -22.51 -14.65
CA GLU A 134 13.09 -21.69 -13.49
C GLU A 134 13.88 -20.37 -13.54
N LEU A 135 13.25 -19.32 -14.06
CA LEU A 135 13.82 -17.98 -14.12
C LEU A 135 13.08 -17.04 -13.15
N PRO A 136 13.63 -15.85 -12.80
CA PRO A 136 12.91 -14.78 -12.11
C PRO A 136 11.76 -14.29 -12.99
N ASP A 137 10.63 -14.98 -12.90
CA ASP A 137 9.58 -14.89 -13.89
C ASP A 137 8.19 -14.87 -13.24
N THR A 138 8.13 -14.91 -11.92
CA THR A 138 6.88 -14.84 -11.17
C THR A 138 6.60 -13.40 -10.77
N HIS A 139 5.50 -12.87 -11.29
CA HIS A 139 4.91 -11.62 -10.82
C HIS A 139 4.01 -11.96 -9.64
N ILE A 140 4.28 -11.40 -8.48
CA ILE A 140 3.55 -11.65 -7.24
C ILE A 140 3.12 -10.34 -6.61
N VAL A 141 1.90 -10.34 -6.08
CA VAL A 141 1.31 -9.20 -5.37
C VAL A 141 0.62 -9.69 -4.11
N ALA A 142 0.72 -8.90 -3.04
CA ALA A 142 0.01 -9.08 -1.79
C ALA A 142 -0.73 -7.78 -1.43
N ILE A 143 -1.98 -7.89 -1.00
CA ILE A 143 -2.80 -6.77 -0.55
C ILE A 143 -3.38 -7.08 0.82
N GLY A 144 -3.25 -6.15 1.77
CA GLY A 144 -3.70 -6.37 3.15
C GLY A 144 -3.69 -5.10 3.97
N ARG A 145 -3.73 -5.26 5.30
CA ARG A 145 -3.69 -4.16 6.28
C ARG A 145 -2.29 -4.02 6.85
N TRP A 146 -1.79 -2.79 7.03
CA TRP A 146 -0.49 -2.56 7.68
C TRP A 146 -0.59 -2.04 9.12
N PHE A 147 -1.79 -1.64 9.55
CA PHE A 147 -2.18 -1.39 10.94
C PHE A 147 -3.66 -1.76 11.17
#